data_AF-A0AAN4Z032-F1
#
_entry.id   AF-A0AAN4Z032-F1
#
_cell.length_a   1.000
_cell.length_b   1.000
_cell.length_c   1.000
_cell.angle_alpha   90.00
_cell.angle_beta   90.00
_cell.angle_gamma   90.00
#
_symmetry.space_group_name_H-M   'P 1'
#
loop_
_entity.id
_entity.type
_entity.pdbx_description
1 polymer ?
#
loop_
_entity_poly.entity_id
_entity_poly.type
_entity_poly.pdbx_seq_one_letter_code
_entity_poly.pdbx_strand_id
1 'polypeptide(L)'
;DGDLCSECEFAVRVLHNWWGAGTMDKCAAELIDTVCKDLEIVDKFICDGIATSFADEAQYVVGEILIEPEELCGLLVENCGNFVHPKTLMWNLAIVGGKSPIEAPKPIQRSGPIIKVLHLSNLHIDRKYEIGSEAKCGQPSCYTPMDIPDVRQINDHAESRRKLRGNEVDSLGKWGTVADCDAPIWLYENMLDHIADAHKDLDYAVISGDLVSHADWEYTRESHIELVRNLSDTIRQRLPTIPTFFAVGNHEGVPCDSFAPHFTPERFHMDWLYGTMADAWKGWVPEDQMETVVYNGCFMRKLLPGLRLISLNNGYGDHMNFFLYVNQTDPDGTMSWF
;
A
#
# COMPACT_ATOMS: atom_id res chain seq x y z
N ASP A 1 38.91 13.88 -16.76
CA ASP A 1 37.65 13.12 -16.62
C ASP A 1 37.89 11.70 -16.09
N GLY A 2 38.76 10.88 -16.69
CA GLY A 2 39.03 9.51 -16.19
C GLY A 2 39.66 9.40 -14.78
N ASP A 3 40.53 10.33 -14.39
CA ASP A 3 41.16 10.32 -13.05
C ASP A 3 40.16 10.67 -11.94
N LEU A 4 39.29 11.68 -12.16
CA LEU A 4 38.23 12.06 -11.23
C LEU A 4 37.19 10.94 -11.04
N CYS A 5 36.91 10.19 -12.11
CA CYS A 5 36.00 9.05 -12.04
C CYS A 5 36.58 7.91 -11.18
N SER A 6 37.86 7.58 -11.40
CA SER A 6 38.56 6.56 -10.62
C SER A 6 38.70 6.94 -9.15
N GLU A 7 38.91 8.24 -8.85
CA GLU A 7 38.95 8.78 -7.49
C GLU A 7 37.58 8.73 -6.82
N CYS A 8 36.51 9.05 -7.55
CA CYS A 8 35.14 8.95 -7.05
C CYS A 8 34.79 7.48 -6.72
N GLU A 9 35.01 6.55 -7.65
CA GLU A 9 34.72 5.14 -7.42
C GLU A 9 35.51 4.58 -6.24
N PHE A 10 36.79 4.98 -6.11
CA PHE A 10 37.61 4.60 -4.97
C PHE A 10 37.07 5.19 -3.66
N ALA A 11 36.72 6.47 -3.63
CA ALA A 11 36.15 7.12 -2.45
C ALA A 11 34.82 6.49 -2.03
N VAL A 12 33.91 6.21 -2.97
CA VAL A 12 32.63 5.54 -2.71
C VAL A 12 32.86 4.12 -2.19
N ARG A 13 33.80 3.36 -2.77
CA ARG A 13 34.17 2.02 -2.27
C ARG A 13 34.78 2.06 -0.86
N VAL A 14 35.58 3.08 -0.54
CA VAL A 14 36.13 3.26 0.81
C VAL A 14 35.01 3.63 1.80
N LEU A 15 34.13 4.57 1.43
CA LEU A 15 32.98 4.96 2.24
C LEU A 15 32.04 3.78 2.50
N HIS A 16 31.75 2.99 1.48
CA HIS A 16 30.99 1.74 1.59
C HIS A 16 31.61 0.77 2.61
N ASN A 17 32.93 0.54 2.49
CA ASN A 17 33.65 -0.36 3.38
C ASN A 17 33.83 0.20 4.81
N TRP A 18 33.86 1.52 4.96
CA TRP A 18 34.01 2.20 6.26
C TRP A 18 32.70 2.36 7.00
N TRP A 19 31.60 2.67 6.31
CA TRP A 19 30.34 2.92 6.98
C TRP A 19 29.67 1.64 7.46
N GLY A 20 29.75 0.54 6.73
CA GLY A 20 29.08 -0.72 7.11
C GLY A 20 27.55 -0.56 7.27
N ALA A 21 26.81 -1.66 7.19
CA ALA A 21 25.35 -1.61 7.31
C ALA A 21 24.89 -0.86 8.58
N GLY A 22 25.52 -1.14 9.73
CA GLY A 22 25.09 -0.61 11.03
C GLY A 22 25.25 0.89 11.30
N THR A 23 26.03 1.64 10.51
CA THR A 23 26.19 3.11 10.70
C THR A 23 25.24 3.90 9.82
N MET A 24 24.88 3.35 8.65
CA MET A 24 23.80 3.91 7.81
C MET A 24 22.45 3.84 8.51
N ASP A 25 22.22 2.77 9.28
CA ASP A 25 20.96 2.53 10.00
C ASP A 25 20.54 3.71 10.90
N LYS A 26 21.51 4.30 11.61
CA LYS A 26 21.27 5.42 12.52
C LYS A 26 21.10 6.75 11.78
N CYS A 27 21.96 7.01 10.80
CA CYS A 27 21.97 8.30 10.12
C CYS A 27 20.75 8.50 9.19
N ALA A 28 20.22 7.44 8.56
CA ALA A 28 19.07 7.55 7.66
C ALA A 28 17.76 7.83 8.41
N ALA A 29 17.51 7.07 9.49
CA ALA A 29 16.35 7.30 10.36
C ALA A 29 16.44 8.69 11.02
N GLU A 30 17.62 9.08 11.54
CA GLU A 30 17.85 10.41 12.11
C GLU A 30 17.67 11.54 11.09
N LEU A 31 18.04 11.33 9.81
CA LEU A 31 17.87 12.33 8.75
C LEU A 31 16.39 12.52 8.38
N ILE A 32 15.64 11.43 8.17
CA ILE A 32 14.19 11.50 7.89
C ILE A 32 13.45 12.15 9.06
N ASP A 33 13.80 11.74 10.28
CA ASP A 33 13.26 12.27 11.51
C ASP A 33 13.53 13.79 11.67
N THR A 34 14.78 14.21 11.44
CA THR A 34 15.18 15.63 11.52
C THR A 34 14.46 16.46 10.46
N VAL A 35 14.38 15.99 9.22
CA VAL A 35 13.68 16.71 8.14
C VAL A 35 12.18 16.82 8.41
N CYS A 36 11.54 15.76 8.92
CA CYS A 36 10.11 15.78 9.24
C CYS A 36 9.79 16.72 10.42
N LYS A 37 10.62 16.70 11.47
CA LYS A 37 10.48 17.54 12.68
C LYS A 37 10.81 19.01 12.42
N ASP A 38 11.90 19.31 11.71
CA ASP A 38 12.37 20.68 11.48
C ASP A 38 11.50 21.43 10.44
N LEU A 39 10.78 20.70 9.59
CA LEU A 39 9.85 21.28 8.61
C LEU A 39 8.38 21.31 9.09
N GLU A 40 8.09 20.83 10.31
CA GLU A 40 6.74 20.79 10.91
C GLU A 40 5.66 20.21 9.98
N ILE A 41 5.99 19.17 9.22
CA ILE A 41 5.10 18.60 8.18
C ILE A 41 3.89 17.92 8.82
N VAL A 42 4.11 17.17 9.92
CA VAL A 42 3.11 16.48 10.74
C VAL A 42 3.60 16.44 12.20
N ASP A 43 2.75 16.02 13.13
CA ASP A 43 3.14 15.92 14.54
C ASP A 43 4.30 14.94 14.77
N LYS A 44 5.10 15.25 15.80
CA LYS A 44 6.34 14.55 16.14
C LYS A 44 6.22 13.02 16.19
N PHE A 45 5.13 12.50 16.77
CA PHE A 45 4.93 11.06 16.91
C PHE A 45 4.58 10.37 15.58
N ILE A 46 3.94 11.07 14.65
CA ILE A 46 3.68 10.57 13.29
C ILE A 46 4.99 10.54 12.52
N CYS A 47 5.82 11.59 12.64
CA CYS A 47 7.17 11.58 12.09
C CYS A 47 7.99 10.40 12.64
N ASP A 48 8.01 10.20 13.96
CA ASP A 48 8.71 9.08 14.60
C ASP A 48 8.18 7.72 14.09
N GLY A 49 6.86 7.58 13.98
CA GLY A 49 6.21 6.36 13.48
C GLY A 49 6.54 6.06 12.03
N ILE A 50 6.41 7.04 11.11
CA ILE A 50 6.74 6.87 9.69
C ILE A 50 8.24 6.62 9.52
N ALA A 51 9.10 7.41 10.17
CA ALA A 51 10.54 7.26 10.07
C ALA A 51 11.01 5.89 10.58
N THR A 52 10.40 5.38 11.65
CA THR A 52 10.71 4.04 12.18
C THR A 52 10.17 2.94 11.28
N SER A 53 8.93 3.06 10.81
CA SER A 53 8.28 2.04 9.98
C SER A 53 9.01 1.82 8.66
N PHE A 54 9.45 2.89 7.98
CA PHE A 54 10.13 2.81 6.69
C PHE A 54 11.66 2.72 6.79
N ALA A 55 12.23 2.70 8.00
CA ALA A 55 13.68 2.79 8.18
C ALA A 55 14.43 1.71 7.41
N ASP A 56 13.99 0.46 7.54
CA ASP A 56 14.65 -0.71 6.95
C ASP A 56 14.56 -0.71 5.42
N GLU A 57 13.39 -0.40 4.86
CA GLU A 57 13.14 -0.31 3.42
C GLU A 57 13.94 0.85 2.81
N ALA A 58 13.88 2.03 3.42
CA ALA A 58 14.64 3.19 2.96
C ALA A 58 16.14 2.92 3.03
N GLN A 59 16.64 2.33 4.11
CA GLN A 59 18.05 1.92 4.24
C GLN A 59 18.46 0.94 3.14
N TYR A 60 17.66 -0.08 2.87
CA TYR A 60 17.95 -1.04 1.83
C TYR A 60 18.00 -0.37 0.46
N VAL A 61 16.97 0.39 0.09
CA VAL A 61 16.87 1.05 -1.22
C VAL A 61 17.97 2.10 -1.41
N VAL A 62 18.22 2.94 -0.39
CA VAL A 62 19.32 3.90 -0.41
C VAL A 62 20.66 3.18 -0.48
N GLY A 63 20.80 2.05 0.21
CA GLY A 63 21.94 1.15 0.09
C GLY A 63 22.14 0.74 -1.36
N GLU A 64 21.18 0.07 -1.97
CA GLU A 64 21.33 -0.41 -3.35
C GLU A 64 21.63 0.72 -4.36
N ILE A 65 21.03 1.90 -4.21
CA ILE A 65 21.18 3.03 -5.14
C ILE A 65 22.47 3.84 -4.91
N LEU A 66 22.84 4.12 -3.66
CA LEU A 66 24.00 4.96 -3.35
C LEU A 66 25.31 4.15 -3.28
N ILE A 67 25.25 2.83 -3.29
CA ILE A 67 26.42 1.97 -3.13
C ILE A 67 27.02 1.54 -4.46
N GLU A 68 26.28 1.52 -5.58
CA GLU A 68 26.91 1.27 -6.88
C GLU A 68 27.84 2.45 -7.23
N PRO A 69 29.18 2.26 -7.18
CA PRO A 69 30.11 3.38 -7.34
C PRO A 69 29.94 4.04 -8.71
N GLU A 70 29.55 3.26 -9.72
CA GLU A 70 29.29 3.72 -11.08
C GLU A 70 28.03 4.59 -11.19
N GLU A 71 27.01 4.32 -10.37
CA GLU A 71 25.76 5.10 -10.33
C GLU A 71 25.94 6.39 -9.53
N LEU A 72 26.51 6.30 -8.33
CA LEU A 72 26.77 7.47 -7.51
C LEU A 72 27.80 8.39 -8.18
N CYS A 73 28.83 7.85 -8.81
CA CYS A 73 29.78 8.66 -9.57
C CYS A 73 29.20 9.17 -10.90
N GLY A 74 28.22 8.47 -11.49
CA GLY A 74 27.42 8.96 -12.62
C GLY A 74 26.53 10.13 -12.29
N LEU A 75 26.08 10.23 -11.04
CA LEU A 75 25.38 11.38 -10.52
C LEU A 75 26.34 12.55 -10.18
N LEU A 76 27.51 12.26 -9.62
CA LEU A 76 28.41 13.27 -9.04
C LEU A 76 29.47 13.81 -10.00
N VAL A 77 29.86 13.06 -11.03
CA VAL A 77 30.95 13.39 -11.96
C VAL A 77 30.46 13.24 -13.40
N GLU A 78 30.50 14.33 -14.18
CA GLU A 78 30.13 14.29 -15.60
C GLU A 78 30.96 13.24 -16.36
N ASN A 79 30.26 12.38 -17.13
CA ASN A 79 30.83 11.28 -17.92
C ASN A 79 31.55 10.17 -17.11
N CYS A 80 31.18 9.95 -15.85
CA CYS A 80 31.72 8.86 -15.03
C CYS A 80 30.64 7.83 -14.69
N GLY A 81 30.62 6.65 -15.30
CA GLY A 81 29.56 5.66 -15.05
C GLY A 81 28.22 6.02 -15.72
N ASN A 82 27.19 5.23 -15.44
CA ASN A 82 25.87 5.35 -16.08
C ASN A 82 24.78 5.44 -15.00
N PHE A 83 24.59 6.61 -14.41
CA PHE A 83 23.48 6.80 -13.49
C PHE A 83 22.15 6.72 -14.24
N VAL A 84 21.42 5.63 -14.06
CA VAL A 84 20.08 5.49 -14.62
C VAL A 84 19.10 6.07 -13.61
N HIS A 85 18.63 7.29 -13.87
CA HIS A 85 17.56 7.87 -13.07
C HIS A 85 16.34 6.91 -13.10
N PRO A 86 15.93 6.32 -11.96
CA PRO A 86 14.86 5.32 -11.96
C PRO A 86 13.56 5.87 -12.54
N LYS A 87 13.28 7.16 -12.29
CA LYS A 87 12.11 7.90 -12.84
C LYS A 87 12.15 8.14 -14.35
N THR A 88 13.23 7.79 -15.04
CA THR A 88 13.41 7.95 -16.49
C THR A 88 13.70 6.64 -17.20
N LEU A 89 13.79 5.53 -16.46
CA LEU A 89 14.00 4.21 -17.02
C LEU A 89 12.76 3.80 -17.81
N MET A 90 12.92 3.69 -19.12
CA MET A 90 11.91 3.13 -20.01
C MET A 90 12.27 1.66 -20.28
N TRP A 91 11.35 0.76 -19.95
CA TRP A 91 11.45 -0.65 -20.29
C TRP A 91 10.34 -1.04 -21.27
N ASN A 92 10.56 -2.11 -22.04
CA ASN A 92 9.62 -2.58 -23.05
C ASN A 92 9.17 -3.99 -22.69
N LEU A 93 7.87 -4.26 -22.87
CA LEU A 93 7.32 -5.60 -22.80
C LEU A 93 7.15 -6.17 -24.20
N ALA A 94 7.71 -7.36 -24.45
CA ALA A 94 7.51 -8.06 -25.71
C ALA A 94 6.07 -8.62 -25.78
N ILE A 95 5.20 -7.94 -26.51
CA ILE A 95 3.85 -8.45 -26.75
C ILE A 95 3.93 -9.67 -27.65
N VAL A 96 3.45 -10.81 -27.13
CA VAL A 96 3.37 -12.05 -27.93
C VAL A 96 2.52 -11.80 -29.17
N GLY A 97 3.12 -12.04 -30.34
CA GLY A 97 2.47 -11.90 -31.65
C GLY A 97 1.33 -12.90 -31.89
N GLY A 98 0.64 -12.77 -33.03
CA GLY A 98 -0.45 -13.69 -33.39
C GLY A 98 -1.81 -13.35 -32.77
N LYS A 99 -1.94 -12.18 -32.14
CA LYS A 99 -3.26 -11.65 -31.73
C LYS A 99 -4.11 -11.40 -32.98
N SER A 100 -5.39 -11.80 -32.93
CA SER A 100 -6.34 -11.47 -33.97
C SER A 100 -6.38 -9.94 -34.20
N PRO A 101 -6.63 -9.48 -35.42
CA PRO A 101 -6.84 -8.06 -35.69
C PRO A 101 -7.87 -7.48 -34.71
N ILE A 102 -7.64 -6.25 -34.26
CA ILE A 102 -8.58 -5.53 -33.41
C ILE A 102 -9.88 -5.35 -34.21
N GLU A 103 -10.90 -6.13 -33.88
CA GLU A 103 -12.25 -5.91 -34.41
C GLU A 103 -12.92 -4.83 -33.58
N ALA A 104 -13.44 -3.79 -34.24
CA ALA A 104 -14.25 -2.78 -33.55
C ALA A 104 -15.44 -3.48 -32.86
N PRO A 105 -15.78 -3.12 -31.61
CA PRO A 105 -16.94 -3.67 -30.94
C PRO A 105 -18.18 -3.46 -31.81
N LYS A 106 -18.81 -4.55 -32.24
CA LYS A 106 -20.09 -4.45 -32.97
C LYS A 106 -21.13 -3.89 -32.00
N PRO A 107 -22.03 -2.97 -32.43
CA PRO A 107 -23.12 -2.51 -31.58
C PRO A 107 -23.93 -3.70 -31.08
N ILE A 108 -23.83 -3.98 -29.79
CA ILE A 108 -24.56 -5.09 -29.17
C ILE A 108 -25.99 -4.61 -28.93
N GLN A 109 -26.97 -5.24 -29.59
CA GLN A 109 -28.35 -5.15 -29.11
C GLN A 109 -28.37 -5.82 -27.73
N ARG A 110 -28.79 -5.09 -26.69
CA ARG A 110 -28.93 -5.64 -25.33
C ARG A 110 -29.99 -6.75 -25.36
N SER A 111 -29.56 -7.97 -25.63
CA SER A 111 -30.37 -9.17 -25.63
C SER A 111 -29.62 -10.26 -24.85
N GLY A 112 -30.34 -10.98 -23.99
CA GLY A 112 -29.79 -12.02 -23.14
C GLY A 112 -29.70 -11.66 -21.66
N PRO A 113 -29.14 -12.57 -20.84
CA PRO A 113 -29.00 -12.39 -19.39
C PRO A 113 -28.13 -11.17 -19.05
N ILE A 114 -28.50 -10.45 -17.99
CA ILE A 114 -27.73 -9.34 -17.44
C ILE A 114 -26.88 -9.89 -16.30
N ILE A 115 -25.60 -9.55 -16.28
CA ILE A 115 -24.72 -9.82 -15.14
C ILE A 115 -24.75 -8.60 -14.23
N LYS A 116 -25.08 -8.78 -12.96
CA LYS A 116 -25.04 -7.72 -11.94
C LYS A 116 -23.83 -7.94 -11.03
N VAL A 117 -22.95 -6.95 -11.03
CA VAL A 117 -21.68 -6.97 -10.30
C VAL A 117 -21.72 -5.92 -9.20
N LEU A 118 -21.42 -6.33 -7.97
CA LEU A 118 -21.12 -5.40 -6.89
C LEU A 118 -19.65 -4.99 -6.99
N HIS A 119 -19.36 -3.70 -6.89
CA HIS A 119 -17.98 -3.20 -6.81
C HIS A 119 -17.84 -2.34 -5.55
N LEU A 120 -16.95 -2.77 -4.66
CA LEU A 120 -16.50 -2.04 -3.48
C LEU A 120 -15.02 -1.67 -3.63
N SER A 121 -14.60 -0.55 -3.08
CA SER A 121 -13.21 -0.08 -3.12
C SER A 121 -12.99 0.91 -1.99
N ASN A 122 -11.74 1.07 -1.52
CA ASN A 122 -11.39 2.07 -0.51
C ASN A 122 -12.27 1.92 0.73
N LEU A 123 -12.27 0.72 1.30
CA LEU A 123 -13.09 0.43 2.48
C LEU A 123 -12.58 1.22 3.69
N HIS A 124 -11.26 1.38 3.81
CA HIS A 124 -10.54 2.09 4.87
C HIS A 124 -11.22 1.95 6.23
N ILE A 125 -11.11 0.75 6.79
CA ILE A 125 -11.75 0.40 8.04
C ILE A 125 -10.86 0.81 9.20
N ASP A 126 -11.34 1.75 9.98
CA ASP A 126 -10.74 2.15 11.24
C ASP A 126 -11.30 1.32 12.40
N ARG A 127 -10.44 0.43 12.93
CA ARG A 127 -10.76 -0.41 14.10
C ARG A 127 -10.75 0.39 15.41
N LYS A 128 -10.26 1.63 15.41
CA LYS A 128 -10.15 2.53 16.56
C LYS A 128 -11.10 3.73 16.48
N TYR A 129 -12.01 3.74 15.51
CA TYR A 129 -13.02 4.79 15.37
C TYR A 129 -13.87 4.90 16.64
N GLU A 130 -13.93 6.10 17.22
CA GLU A 130 -14.72 6.36 18.43
C GLU A 130 -15.68 7.51 18.22
N ILE A 131 -16.96 7.24 18.53
CA ILE A 131 -18.03 8.23 18.41
C ILE A 131 -17.80 9.34 19.45
N GLY A 132 -17.84 10.59 19.00
CA GLY A 132 -17.68 11.76 19.85
C GLY A 132 -16.23 12.25 19.96
N SER A 133 -15.25 11.48 19.46
CA SER A 133 -13.85 11.92 19.36
C SER A 133 -13.71 13.10 18.40
N GLU A 134 -12.59 13.82 18.48
CA GLU A 134 -12.36 15.04 17.70
C GLU A 134 -12.28 14.72 16.20
N ALA A 135 -13.11 15.38 15.39
CA ALA A 135 -13.12 15.21 13.93
C ALA A 135 -12.11 16.12 13.22
N LYS A 136 -11.53 17.10 13.91
CA LYS A 136 -10.56 18.08 13.36
C LYS A 136 -9.33 18.17 14.25
N CYS A 137 -8.63 17.05 14.38
CA CYS A 137 -7.48 16.89 15.25
C CYS A 137 -6.17 17.47 14.67
N GLY A 138 -6.19 17.99 13.44
CA GLY A 138 -5.01 18.51 12.75
C GLY A 138 -4.03 17.44 12.26
N GLN A 139 -4.43 16.16 12.33
CA GLN A 139 -3.66 15.02 11.83
C GLN A 139 -4.22 14.53 10.48
N PRO A 140 -3.44 13.77 9.69
CA PRO A 140 -3.92 13.16 8.45
C PRO A 140 -5.09 12.18 8.61
N SER A 141 -5.25 11.57 9.79
CA SER A 141 -6.42 10.76 10.15
C SER A 141 -6.74 10.91 11.64
N CYS A 142 -7.99 11.24 11.94
CA CYS A 142 -8.52 11.44 13.28
C CYS A 142 -9.29 10.20 13.74
N TYR A 143 -8.81 9.63 14.84
CA TYR A 143 -9.44 8.56 15.61
C TYR A 143 -8.90 8.64 17.04
N THR A 144 -9.37 7.78 17.95
CA THR A 144 -8.90 7.87 19.34
C THR A 144 -7.42 7.49 19.42
N PRO A 145 -6.54 8.40 19.88
CA PRO A 145 -5.14 8.05 20.04
C PRO A 145 -5.01 6.92 21.05
N MET A 146 -4.21 5.90 20.71
CA MET A 146 -3.57 5.07 21.73
C MET A 146 -2.92 5.98 22.77
N ASP A 147 -2.94 5.54 24.03
CA ASP A 147 -2.33 6.21 25.19
C ASP A 147 -1.02 6.88 24.81
N ILE A 148 -1.04 8.17 24.47
CA ILE A 148 0.19 8.92 24.22
C ILE A 148 0.86 9.02 25.58
N PRO A 149 1.99 8.34 25.82
CA PRO A 149 2.76 8.57 27.02
C PRO A 149 3.37 9.95 26.81
N ASP A 150 2.77 10.94 27.48
CA ASP A 150 3.35 12.27 27.71
C ASP A 150 3.05 13.41 26.72
N VAL A 151 1.78 13.60 26.31
CA VAL A 151 1.27 14.97 26.01
C VAL A 151 0.79 15.67 27.29
N ARG A 152 1.55 15.50 28.38
CA ARG A 152 1.39 16.28 29.62
C ARG A 152 2.43 17.40 29.74
N GLN A 153 3.32 17.59 28.76
CA GLN A 153 4.37 18.61 28.83
C GLN A 153 4.34 19.71 27.75
N ILE A 154 3.28 19.85 26.96
CA ILE A 154 3.06 21.10 26.20
C ILE A 154 2.00 21.93 26.93
N ASN A 155 2.47 22.70 27.89
CA ASN A 155 1.66 23.58 28.76
C ASN A 155 1.06 24.81 28.03
N ASP A 156 1.15 24.91 26.69
CA ASP A 156 0.55 26.03 25.94
C ASP A 156 -0.77 25.70 25.21
N HIS A 157 -1.17 24.41 25.13
CA HIS A 157 -2.44 24.04 24.47
C HIS A 157 -3.58 23.69 25.43
N ALA A 158 -3.39 23.79 26.74
CA ALA A 158 -4.44 23.52 27.73
C ALA A 158 -5.57 24.57 27.71
N GLU A 159 -5.29 25.83 27.32
CA GLU A 159 -6.34 26.83 27.10
C GLU A 159 -7.08 26.64 25.76
N SER A 160 -6.45 26.03 24.76
CA SER A 160 -7.09 25.69 23.49
C SER A 160 -8.08 24.54 23.65
N ARG A 161 -7.69 23.48 24.39
CA ARG A 161 -8.56 22.32 24.69
C ARG A 161 -9.80 22.66 25.52
N ARG A 162 -9.79 23.74 26.31
CA ARG A 162 -10.97 24.20 27.09
C ARG A 162 -11.89 25.15 26.31
N LYS A 163 -11.42 25.73 25.19
CA LYS A 163 -12.20 26.68 24.37
C LYS A 163 -12.89 26.06 23.15
N LEU A 164 -12.60 24.81 22.81
CA LEU A 164 -13.22 24.08 21.68
C LEU A 164 -14.38 23.15 22.09
N ARG A 165 -15.02 23.38 23.26
CA ARG A 165 -16.39 22.88 23.51
C ARG A 165 -17.41 23.75 22.78
N GLY A 166 -17.21 23.95 21.48
CA GLY A 166 -18.02 24.80 20.63
C GLY A 166 -18.59 24.00 19.47
N ASN A 167 -19.85 23.58 19.64
CA ASN A 167 -20.76 22.98 18.64
C ASN A 167 -20.55 21.48 18.32
N GLU A 168 -21.66 20.74 18.25
CA GLU A 168 -21.80 19.31 17.85
C GLU A 168 -21.22 18.96 16.45
N VAL A 169 -20.64 19.93 15.74
CA VAL A 169 -20.19 19.80 14.35
C VAL A 169 -18.72 19.34 14.24
N ASP A 170 -17.99 19.29 15.36
CA ASP A 170 -16.55 18.99 15.40
C ASP A 170 -16.21 17.61 16.03
N SER A 171 -17.20 16.73 16.17
CA SER A 171 -17.01 15.38 16.72
C SER A 171 -17.40 14.27 15.75
N LEU A 172 -16.70 13.13 15.84
CA LEU A 172 -16.96 11.94 15.04
C LEU A 172 -18.37 11.39 15.30
N GLY A 173 -19.20 11.42 14.27
CA GLY A 173 -20.56 10.90 14.26
C GLY A 173 -20.63 9.37 14.24
N LYS A 174 -21.80 8.83 14.60
CA LYS A 174 -22.01 7.38 14.68
C LYS A 174 -21.67 6.64 13.38
N TRP A 175 -22.02 7.18 12.21
CA TRP A 175 -21.88 6.46 10.93
C TRP A 175 -20.73 6.98 10.07
N GLY A 176 -19.75 7.67 10.67
CA GLY A 176 -18.75 8.43 9.94
C GLY A 176 -19.03 9.93 10.00
N THR A 177 -18.01 10.72 9.62
CA THR A 177 -18.05 12.18 9.55
C THR A 177 -17.34 12.62 8.28
N VAL A 178 -17.79 13.70 7.65
CA VAL A 178 -17.05 14.31 6.53
C VAL A 178 -15.90 15.12 7.11
N ALA A 179 -14.79 14.44 7.38
CA ALA A 179 -13.57 14.96 7.96
C ALA A 179 -12.39 14.04 7.58
N ASP A 180 -11.19 14.35 8.06
CA ASP A 180 -10.00 13.50 7.91
C ASP A 180 -10.12 12.29 8.85
N CYS A 181 -11.04 11.36 8.55
CA CYS A 181 -11.29 10.17 9.33
C CYS A 181 -11.81 9.04 8.44
N ASP A 182 -11.61 7.81 8.90
CA ASP A 182 -11.95 6.59 8.15
C ASP A 182 -13.25 5.94 8.62
N ALA A 183 -13.65 4.85 7.97
CA ALA A 183 -14.94 4.21 8.21
C ALA A 183 -14.91 3.33 9.47
N PRO A 184 -15.86 3.50 10.42
CA PRO A 184 -15.98 2.55 11.51
C PRO A 184 -16.45 1.18 11.01
N ILE A 185 -15.98 0.11 11.65
CA ILE A 185 -16.33 -1.27 11.28
C ILE A 185 -17.85 -1.50 11.14
N TRP A 186 -18.67 -0.93 12.03
CA TRP A 186 -20.12 -1.14 11.98
C TRP A 186 -20.80 -0.45 10.80
N LEU A 187 -20.20 0.58 10.18
CA LEU A 187 -20.69 1.15 8.92
C LEU A 187 -20.53 0.13 7.79
N TYR A 188 -19.37 -0.50 7.71
CA TYR A 188 -19.09 -1.56 6.74
C TYR A 188 -20.00 -2.78 6.92
N GLU A 189 -20.21 -3.21 8.15
CA GLU A 189 -21.15 -4.28 8.47
C GLU A 189 -22.59 -3.95 8.03
N ASN A 190 -23.07 -2.76 8.38
CA ASN A 190 -24.41 -2.30 8.00
C ASN A 190 -24.57 -2.14 6.48
N MET A 191 -23.52 -1.71 5.78
CA MET A 191 -23.49 -1.66 4.31
C MET A 191 -23.68 -3.06 3.73
N LEU A 192 -22.95 -4.05 4.22
CA LEU A 192 -23.06 -5.43 3.76
C LEU A 192 -24.43 -6.04 4.09
N ASP A 193 -24.99 -5.77 5.27
CA ASP A 193 -26.35 -6.21 5.64
C ASP A 193 -27.39 -5.61 4.68
N HIS A 194 -27.28 -4.31 4.38
CA HIS A 194 -28.16 -3.65 3.43
C HIS A 194 -28.03 -4.24 2.02
N ILE A 195 -26.81 -4.47 1.54
CA ILE A 195 -26.56 -5.10 0.24
C ILE A 195 -27.20 -6.48 0.20
N ALA A 196 -26.97 -7.28 1.24
CA ALA A 196 -27.53 -8.63 1.34
C ALA A 196 -29.05 -8.57 1.23
N ASP A 197 -29.72 -7.61 1.87
CA ASP A 197 -31.18 -7.45 1.84
C ASP A 197 -31.72 -6.89 0.52
N ALA A 198 -31.11 -5.83 0.00
CA ALA A 198 -31.58 -5.13 -1.19
C ALA A 198 -31.26 -5.87 -2.49
N HIS A 199 -30.20 -6.67 -2.52
CA HIS A 199 -29.67 -7.28 -3.73
C HIS A 199 -29.53 -8.80 -3.59
N LYS A 200 -30.60 -9.52 -3.95
CA LYS A 200 -30.62 -10.99 -4.02
C LYS A 200 -30.20 -11.55 -5.38
N ASP A 201 -29.87 -10.67 -6.34
CA ASP A 201 -29.61 -10.97 -7.75
C ASP A 201 -28.19 -10.58 -8.20
N LEU A 202 -27.23 -10.50 -7.27
CA LEU A 202 -25.82 -10.31 -7.59
C LEU A 202 -25.21 -11.62 -8.11
N ASP A 203 -24.44 -11.53 -9.19
CA ASP A 203 -23.70 -12.67 -9.74
C ASP A 203 -22.34 -12.84 -9.08
N TYR A 204 -21.65 -11.74 -8.77
CA TYR A 204 -20.40 -11.70 -8.01
C TYR A 204 -20.10 -10.30 -7.50
N ALA A 205 -19.11 -10.22 -6.61
CA ALA A 205 -18.57 -8.97 -6.08
C ALA A 205 -17.08 -8.82 -6.44
N VAL A 206 -16.65 -7.57 -6.61
CA VAL A 206 -15.25 -7.16 -6.75
C VAL A 206 -14.92 -6.17 -5.64
N ILE A 207 -13.79 -6.38 -4.98
CA ILE A 207 -13.26 -5.50 -3.92
C ILE A 207 -11.85 -5.10 -4.27
N SER A 208 -11.66 -3.85 -4.69
CA SER A 208 -10.37 -3.37 -5.20
C SER A 208 -9.47 -2.74 -4.14
N GLY A 209 -9.25 -3.44 -3.02
CA GLY A 209 -8.24 -3.09 -2.02
C GLY A 209 -8.58 -1.92 -1.10
N ASP A 210 -7.54 -1.43 -0.42
CA ASP A 210 -7.55 -0.35 0.58
C ASP A 210 -8.50 -0.64 1.73
N LEU A 211 -8.14 -1.68 2.48
CA LEU A 211 -8.91 -2.23 3.59
C LEU A 211 -8.67 -1.50 4.91
N VAL A 212 -7.43 -1.07 5.18
CA VAL A 212 -7.03 -0.43 6.44
C VAL A 212 -7.20 1.09 6.37
N SER A 213 -7.45 1.73 7.51
CA SER A 213 -7.46 3.18 7.67
C SER A 213 -6.11 3.83 7.33
N HIS A 214 -6.12 5.12 7.01
CA HIS A 214 -4.99 6.03 6.79
C HIS A 214 -4.16 6.34 8.07
N ALA A 215 -4.29 5.51 9.10
CA ALA A 215 -3.50 5.54 10.31
C ALA A 215 -2.14 4.85 10.09
N ASP A 216 -1.43 5.26 9.03
CA ASP A 216 -0.28 4.55 8.46
C ASP A 216 0.89 4.39 9.43
N TRP A 217 0.93 5.23 10.47
CA TRP A 217 1.94 5.21 11.52
C TRP A 217 1.66 4.20 12.64
N GLU A 218 0.49 3.55 12.71
CA GLU A 218 0.13 2.68 13.83
C GLU A 218 -0.13 1.21 13.49
N TYR A 219 -0.35 0.86 12.23
CA TYR A 219 -0.67 -0.53 11.88
C TYR A 219 0.59 -1.37 11.63
N THR A 220 0.60 -2.59 12.17
CA THR A 220 1.67 -3.59 11.99
C THR A 220 1.22 -4.70 11.05
N ARG A 221 2.18 -5.52 10.57
CA ARG A 221 1.90 -6.71 9.75
C ARG A 221 0.88 -7.62 10.43
N GLU A 222 1.01 -7.85 11.74
CA GLU A 222 0.10 -8.68 12.52
C GLU A 222 -1.33 -8.11 12.54
N SER A 223 -1.47 -6.82 12.83
CA SER A 223 -2.77 -6.16 12.86
C SER A 223 -3.45 -6.14 11.48
N HIS A 224 -2.65 -6.05 10.41
CA HIS A 224 -3.12 -6.06 9.03
C HIS A 224 -3.56 -7.47 8.59
N ILE A 225 -2.81 -8.51 8.98
CA ILE A 225 -3.20 -9.92 8.79
C ILE A 225 -4.58 -10.19 9.41
N GLU A 226 -4.79 -9.73 10.64
CA GLU A 226 -6.09 -9.85 11.31
C GLU A 226 -7.20 -9.13 10.54
N LEU A 227 -6.93 -7.92 10.05
CA LEU A 227 -7.90 -7.13 9.29
C LEU A 227 -8.33 -7.86 8.02
N VAL A 228 -7.38 -8.32 7.20
CA VAL A 228 -7.66 -9.07 5.96
C VAL A 228 -8.55 -10.28 6.23
N ARG A 229 -8.23 -11.05 7.28
CA ARG A 229 -9.02 -12.23 7.70
C ARG A 229 -10.43 -11.83 8.13
N ASN A 230 -10.54 -10.86 9.04
CA ASN A 230 -11.82 -10.44 9.63
C ASN A 230 -12.78 -9.86 8.59
N LEU A 231 -12.28 -9.02 7.68
CA LEU A 231 -13.11 -8.43 6.62
C LEU A 231 -13.53 -9.49 5.59
N SER A 232 -12.62 -10.38 5.21
CA SER A 232 -12.95 -11.51 4.31
C SER A 232 -14.02 -12.42 4.92
N ASP A 233 -13.90 -12.76 6.20
CA ASP A 233 -14.89 -13.59 6.91
C ASP A 233 -16.22 -12.88 7.11
N THR A 234 -16.19 -11.57 7.35
CA THR A 234 -17.40 -10.74 7.40
C THR A 234 -18.17 -10.80 6.09
N ILE A 235 -17.49 -10.70 4.94
CA ILE A 235 -18.13 -10.82 3.62
C ILE A 235 -18.70 -12.23 3.43
N ARG A 236 -17.96 -13.29 3.79
CA ARG A 236 -18.49 -14.66 3.73
C ARG A 236 -19.76 -14.83 4.56
N GLN A 237 -19.81 -14.24 5.74
CA GLN A 237 -20.96 -14.37 6.63
C GLN A 237 -22.19 -13.63 6.09
N ARG A 238 -22.00 -12.41 5.58
CA ARG A 238 -23.10 -11.53 5.13
C ARG A 238 -23.53 -11.79 3.69
N LEU A 239 -22.62 -12.22 2.82
CA LEU A 239 -22.85 -12.52 1.40
C LEU A 239 -22.44 -13.97 1.05
N PRO A 240 -22.96 -15.00 1.74
CA PRO A 240 -22.43 -16.38 1.68
C PRO A 240 -22.53 -17.05 0.31
N THR A 241 -23.47 -16.62 -0.53
CA THR A 241 -23.68 -17.19 -1.88
C THR A 241 -23.00 -16.39 -2.99
N ILE A 242 -22.38 -15.25 -2.67
CA ILE A 242 -21.81 -14.34 -3.66
C ILE A 242 -20.29 -14.59 -3.76
N PRO A 243 -19.78 -15.08 -4.90
CA PRO A 243 -18.34 -15.12 -5.14
C PRO A 243 -17.75 -13.72 -5.07
N THR A 244 -16.69 -13.53 -4.29
CA THR A 244 -16.07 -12.22 -4.08
C THR A 244 -14.61 -12.26 -4.50
N PHE A 245 -14.20 -11.36 -5.38
CA PHE A 245 -12.84 -11.30 -5.93
C PHE A 245 -12.15 -10.02 -5.48
N PHE A 246 -10.95 -10.16 -4.93
CA PHE A 246 -10.20 -9.05 -4.35
C PHE A 246 -9.06 -8.62 -5.28
N ALA A 247 -8.65 -7.37 -5.15
CA ALA A 247 -7.35 -6.87 -5.59
C ALA A 247 -6.61 -6.27 -4.40
N VAL A 248 -5.28 -6.21 -4.51
CA VAL A 248 -4.41 -5.55 -3.54
C VAL A 248 -4.50 -4.04 -3.76
N GLY A 249 -4.74 -3.27 -2.70
CA GLY A 249 -4.64 -1.80 -2.72
C GLY A 249 -3.28 -1.37 -2.19
N ASN A 250 -3.02 -0.06 -2.12
CA ASN A 250 -1.70 0.45 -1.74
C ASN A 250 -1.53 0.47 -0.21
N HIS A 251 -2.63 0.59 0.56
CA HIS A 251 -2.61 0.52 2.02
C HIS A 251 -2.47 -0.92 2.58
N GLU A 252 -2.44 -1.95 1.73
CA GLU A 252 -2.19 -3.33 2.15
C GLU A 252 -0.72 -3.59 2.52
N GLY A 253 0.19 -2.82 1.95
CA GLY A 253 1.60 -2.83 2.32
C GLY A 253 1.78 -2.40 3.77
N VAL A 254 2.73 -3.03 4.47
CA VAL A 254 3.17 -2.58 5.78
C VAL A 254 4.70 -2.50 5.77
N PRO A 255 5.28 -1.28 5.73
CA PRO A 255 4.62 0.05 5.74
C PRO A 255 3.74 0.35 4.50
N CYS A 256 2.90 1.38 4.54
CA CYS A 256 2.06 1.78 3.40
C CYS A 256 2.87 1.88 2.10
N ASP A 257 2.28 1.49 0.96
CA ASP A 257 2.94 1.46 -0.37
C ASP A 257 4.15 0.50 -0.49
N SER A 258 4.49 -0.23 0.57
CA SER A 258 5.66 -1.13 0.59
C SER A 258 5.31 -2.50 0.00
N PHE A 259 5.66 -2.70 -1.27
CA PHE A 259 5.51 -3.98 -1.98
C PHE A 259 6.85 -4.46 -2.52
N ALA A 260 7.53 -5.29 -1.75
CA ALA A 260 8.87 -5.77 -2.10
C ALA A 260 8.83 -6.86 -3.18
N PRO A 261 9.50 -6.68 -4.33
CA PRO A 261 9.68 -7.75 -5.30
C PRO A 261 10.73 -8.77 -4.83
N HIS A 262 10.75 -9.96 -5.44
CA HIS A 262 11.61 -11.07 -5.02
C HIS A 262 13.13 -10.85 -5.24
N PHE A 263 13.53 -9.80 -5.97
CA PHE A 263 14.94 -9.42 -6.04
C PHE A 263 15.47 -8.89 -4.69
N THR A 264 14.58 -8.45 -3.80
CA THR A 264 14.92 -7.95 -2.47
C THR A 264 15.26 -9.10 -1.51
N PRO A 265 15.91 -8.83 -0.36
CA PRO A 265 16.10 -9.84 0.69
C PRO A 265 14.78 -10.40 1.25
N GLU A 266 14.75 -11.69 1.59
CA GLU A 266 13.56 -12.44 2.07
C GLU A 266 12.81 -11.76 3.23
N ARG A 267 13.50 -11.02 4.10
CA ARG A 267 12.88 -10.28 5.21
C ARG A 267 11.82 -9.25 4.76
N PHE A 268 11.94 -8.77 3.53
CA PHE A 268 11.01 -7.81 2.93
C PHE A 268 9.91 -8.48 2.11
N HIS A 269 10.05 -9.76 1.75
CA HIS A 269 9.11 -10.44 0.87
C HIS A 269 7.69 -10.41 1.44
N MET A 270 6.74 -10.34 0.52
CA MET A 270 5.33 -10.11 0.82
C MET A 270 4.57 -11.39 1.19
N ASP A 271 5.27 -12.51 1.46
CA ASP A 271 4.67 -13.81 1.81
C ASP A 271 3.68 -13.71 2.97
N TRP A 272 3.98 -12.86 3.96
CA TRP A 272 3.12 -12.65 5.13
C TRP A 272 1.75 -12.09 4.73
N LEU A 273 1.70 -11.22 3.73
CA LEU A 273 0.50 -10.55 3.23
C LEU A 273 -0.21 -11.44 2.21
N TYR A 274 0.51 -11.82 1.15
CA TYR A 274 -0.04 -12.57 0.03
C TYR A 274 -0.44 -13.99 0.43
N GLY A 275 0.32 -14.64 1.33
CA GLY A 275 -0.08 -15.90 1.96
C GLY A 275 -1.36 -15.77 2.78
N THR A 276 -1.48 -14.69 3.58
CA THR A 276 -2.71 -14.40 4.32
C THR A 276 -3.89 -14.16 3.38
N MET A 277 -3.71 -13.42 2.30
CA MET A 277 -4.73 -13.19 1.27
C MET A 277 -5.15 -14.49 0.58
N ALA A 278 -4.19 -15.33 0.16
CA ALA A 278 -4.48 -16.62 -0.46
C ALA A 278 -5.32 -17.51 0.47
N ASP A 279 -4.95 -17.59 1.75
CA ASP A 279 -5.72 -18.33 2.75
C ASP A 279 -7.11 -17.69 2.98
N ALA A 280 -7.15 -16.39 3.19
CA ALA A 280 -8.37 -15.63 3.47
C ALA A 280 -9.31 -15.52 2.27
N TRP A 281 -8.88 -15.83 1.05
CA TRP A 281 -9.69 -15.80 -0.18
C TRP A 281 -9.93 -17.20 -0.77
N LYS A 282 -9.51 -18.26 -0.05
CA LYS A 282 -9.79 -19.64 -0.41
C LYS A 282 -11.28 -19.88 -0.65
N GLY A 283 -11.58 -20.60 -1.73
CA GLY A 283 -12.93 -20.85 -2.23
C GLY A 283 -13.42 -19.82 -3.26
N TRP A 284 -12.92 -18.59 -3.24
CA TRP A 284 -13.20 -17.59 -4.28
C TRP A 284 -12.13 -17.59 -5.38
N VAL A 285 -10.85 -17.68 -5.00
CA VAL A 285 -9.74 -17.83 -5.95
C VAL A 285 -9.66 -19.29 -6.42
N PRO A 286 -9.44 -19.56 -7.74
CA PRO A 286 -9.19 -20.92 -8.23
C PRO A 286 -7.96 -21.57 -7.59
N GLU A 287 -8.02 -22.87 -7.30
CA GLU A 287 -6.93 -23.59 -6.62
C GLU A 287 -5.61 -23.54 -7.39
N ASP A 288 -5.67 -23.59 -8.73
CA ASP A 288 -4.52 -23.47 -9.65
C ASP A 288 -3.95 -22.05 -9.76
N GLN A 289 -4.50 -21.08 -9.03
CA GLN A 289 -4.05 -19.69 -9.00
C GLN A 289 -3.52 -19.27 -7.63
N MET A 290 -3.64 -20.12 -6.60
CA MET A 290 -3.22 -19.77 -5.24
C MET A 290 -1.72 -19.50 -5.16
N GLU A 291 -0.89 -20.27 -5.88
CA GLU A 291 0.55 -20.02 -5.95
C GLU A 291 0.87 -18.66 -6.58
N THR A 292 0.11 -18.22 -7.58
CA THR A 292 0.26 -16.88 -8.17
C THR A 292 -0.12 -15.79 -7.17
N VAL A 293 -1.22 -15.98 -6.40
CA VAL A 293 -1.58 -15.04 -5.34
C VAL A 293 -0.45 -14.92 -4.33
N VAL A 294 0.10 -16.04 -3.83
CA VAL A 294 1.22 -16.02 -2.88
C VAL A 294 2.45 -15.34 -3.48
N TYR A 295 2.73 -15.56 -4.76
CA TYR A 295 3.93 -15.04 -5.42
C TYR A 295 3.86 -13.52 -5.67
N ASN A 296 2.76 -12.97 -6.18
CA ASN A 296 2.72 -11.55 -6.56
C ASN A 296 1.36 -10.87 -6.32
N GLY A 297 0.48 -11.47 -5.53
CA GLY A 297 -0.84 -10.91 -5.23
C GLY A 297 -1.80 -10.90 -6.42
N CYS A 298 -1.44 -11.48 -7.57
CA CYS A 298 -2.27 -11.51 -8.76
C CYS A 298 -3.02 -12.84 -8.89
N PHE A 299 -4.14 -12.84 -9.63
CA PHE A 299 -4.78 -14.09 -10.08
C PHE A 299 -5.73 -13.87 -11.25
N MET A 300 -6.03 -14.94 -11.97
CA MET A 300 -7.04 -14.95 -13.03
C MET A 300 -8.16 -15.94 -12.72
N ARG A 301 -9.40 -15.57 -13.05
CA ARG A 301 -10.55 -16.48 -12.99
C ARG A 301 -11.34 -16.45 -14.28
N LYS A 302 -11.63 -17.63 -14.83
CA LYS A 302 -12.61 -17.79 -15.91
C LYS A 302 -14.02 -17.68 -15.31
N LEU A 303 -14.65 -16.52 -15.46
CA LEU A 303 -15.99 -16.25 -14.90
C LEU A 303 -17.08 -16.94 -15.71
N LEU A 304 -17.05 -16.75 -17.03
CA LEU A 304 -18.02 -17.29 -17.99
C LEU A 304 -17.29 -17.67 -19.27
N PRO A 305 -17.90 -18.49 -20.16
CA PRO A 305 -17.37 -18.70 -21.50
C PRO A 305 -17.13 -17.36 -22.20
N GLY A 306 -15.88 -17.06 -22.52
CA GLY A 306 -15.48 -15.80 -23.15
C GLY A 306 -15.24 -14.61 -22.20
N LEU A 307 -15.39 -14.78 -20.88
CA LEU A 307 -15.11 -13.74 -19.87
C LEU A 307 -14.09 -14.23 -18.83
N ARG A 308 -13.00 -13.49 -18.70
CA ARG A 308 -12.00 -13.70 -17.65
C ARG A 308 -11.95 -12.45 -16.76
N LEU A 309 -11.84 -12.67 -15.46
CA LEU A 309 -11.46 -11.67 -14.47
C LEU A 309 -9.96 -11.84 -14.22
N ILE A 310 -9.26 -10.71 -14.16
CA ILE A 310 -7.85 -10.66 -13.81
C ILE A 310 -7.74 -9.64 -12.68
N SER A 311 -7.23 -10.09 -11.55
CA SER A 311 -6.83 -9.23 -10.44
C SER A 311 -5.34 -8.98 -10.55
N LEU A 312 -4.97 -7.71 -10.67
CA LEU A 312 -3.60 -7.26 -10.80
C LEU A 312 -3.19 -6.57 -9.49
N ASN A 313 -1.96 -6.83 -9.07
CA ASN A 313 -1.33 -6.08 -7.99
C ASN A 313 -0.63 -4.85 -8.57
N ASN A 314 -1.28 -3.70 -8.43
CA ASN A 314 -0.77 -2.41 -8.88
C ASN A 314 0.27 -1.80 -7.93
N GLY A 315 0.52 -2.38 -6.74
CA GLY A 315 1.61 -1.97 -5.86
C GLY A 315 2.99 -2.09 -6.51
N TYR A 316 3.14 -2.99 -7.49
CA TYR A 316 4.34 -3.09 -8.34
C TYR A 316 4.47 -2.00 -9.41
N GLY A 317 3.46 -1.14 -9.57
CA GLY A 317 3.49 0.05 -10.43
C GLY A 317 3.29 1.35 -9.67
N ASP A 318 3.30 1.31 -8.33
CA ASP A 318 3.09 2.49 -7.51
C ASP A 318 4.35 3.33 -7.39
N HIS A 319 4.23 4.62 -7.72
CA HIS A 319 5.29 5.61 -7.59
C HIS A 319 5.79 5.83 -6.14
N MET A 320 5.00 5.44 -5.14
CA MET A 320 5.37 5.51 -3.72
C MET A 320 6.08 4.25 -3.22
N ASN A 321 6.10 3.16 -3.99
CA ASN A 321 6.80 1.94 -3.63
C ASN A 321 8.31 2.13 -3.75
N PHE A 322 8.98 2.26 -2.60
CA PHE A 322 10.41 2.53 -2.51
C PHE A 322 11.29 1.48 -3.21
N PHE A 323 10.90 0.21 -3.19
CA PHE A 323 11.70 -0.85 -3.80
C PHE A 323 11.85 -0.69 -5.31
N LEU A 324 10.89 -0.01 -5.97
CA LEU A 324 10.96 0.24 -7.40
C LEU A 324 12.09 1.19 -7.78
N TYR A 325 12.64 1.97 -6.85
CA TYR A 325 13.83 2.76 -7.15
C TYR A 325 15.08 1.90 -7.40
N VAL A 326 15.10 0.65 -6.91
CA VAL A 326 16.17 -0.32 -7.22
C VAL A 326 15.97 -0.91 -8.61
N ASN A 327 14.76 -1.38 -8.93
CA ASN A 327 14.44 -1.89 -10.27
C ASN A 327 12.93 -1.81 -10.56
N GLN A 328 12.56 -1.08 -11.61
CA GLN A 328 11.17 -0.89 -12.07
C GLN A 328 10.78 -1.87 -13.19
N THR A 329 11.71 -2.68 -13.67
CA THR A 329 11.49 -3.51 -14.86
C THR A 329 10.67 -4.73 -14.48
N ASP A 330 9.39 -4.68 -14.82
CA ASP A 330 8.41 -5.77 -14.66
C ASP A 330 8.56 -6.54 -13.31
N PRO A 331 8.33 -5.88 -12.17
CA PRO A 331 8.56 -6.49 -10.86
C PRO A 331 7.78 -7.79 -10.71
N ASP A 332 8.49 -8.85 -10.31
CA ASP A 332 7.99 -10.21 -10.22
C ASP A 332 7.28 -10.74 -11.49
N GLY A 333 7.63 -10.19 -12.66
CA GLY A 333 7.04 -10.58 -13.94
C GLY A 333 5.54 -10.28 -14.04
N THR A 334 5.02 -9.36 -13.24
CA THR A 334 3.59 -9.06 -13.10
C THR A 334 2.94 -8.69 -14.44
N MET A 335 3.60 -7.86 -15.25
CA MET A 335 3.13 -7.46 -16.57
C MET A 335 3.41 -8.52 -17.63
N SER A 336 4.47 -9.31 -17.51
CA SER A 336 4.69 -10.48 -18.37
C SER A 336 3.64 -11.58 -18.17
N TRP A 337 3.15 -11.73 -16.93
CA TRP A 337 2.07 -12.65 -16.58
C TRP A 337 0.72 -12.21 -17.17
N PHE A 338 0.46 -10.90 -17.21
CA PHE A 338 -0.79 -10.29 -17.69
C PHE A 338 -1.03 -10.43 -19.22
#